data_AF-A0A0F4YJ79-F1
#
_entry.id   AF-A0A0F4YJ79-F1
#
_cell.length_a   1.000
_cell.length_b   1.000
_cell.length_c   1.000
_cell.angle_alpha   90.00
_cell.angle_beta   90.00
_cell.angle_gamma   90.00
#
_symmetry.space_group_name_H-M   'P 1'
#
loop_
_entity.id
_entity.type
_entity.pdbx_description
1 polymer ?
#
loop_
_entity_poly.entity_id
_entity_poly.type
_entity_poly.pdbx_seq_one_letter_code
_entity_poly.pdbx_strand_id
1 'polypeptide(L)'
;MEKITSQPVGLTPRPEKKWYQHLTLDLFIKVLNQTFLHPFIAWIVVLCLRAQATPTDHPSFIIAVGYATLLTLFTAARVLNHRLAYGTPREVDLSNEVIVVTGGGSGLGQLIAQIYGMRGASVAVLDIKEVGEVEGWDELSGVEYYQCDVSDRRALELTARRIEDDLGKPTVLINCLAAGINGQTILSLSPDAMKKTIRTNLLAPFHTFQVFLPGMITAENGGAIVTVSSVLGQLTAAGLADYSASKAGLSALHRTLEAELRASGLDEKIKLLLVETGQMCTPLFDGVETPNGFFAPVLEPIQVAYEIVSAVDKGTSGVIRLPAFAALVNWYAVLPASIQRLARYLSGIDGAIAKAFAGKTPRTQSESSSRSESDVEVIDAE
;
A
#
# COMPACT_ATOMS: atom_id res chain seq x y z
N MET A 1 31.70 32.88 -4.84
CA MET A 1 30.29 32.64 -4.45
C MET A 1 29.52 32.33 -5.72
N GLU A 2 29.68 31.10 -6.20
CA GLU A 2 29.00 30.60 -7.39
C GLU A 2 27.86 29.72 -6.87
N LYS A 3 26.61 30.18 -7.08
CA LYS A 3 25.42 29.41 -6.71
C LYS A 3 25.36 28.19 -7.62
N ILE A 4 25.67 27.02 -7.07
CA ILE A 4 25.31 25.73 -7.65
C ILE A 4 23.80 25.59 -7.48
N THR A 5 23.03 26.18 -8.40
CA THR A 5 21.64 25.80 -8.61
C THR A 5 21.65 24.45 -9.32
N SER A 6 21.67 23.37 -8.54
CA SER A 6 21.25 22.06 -9.04
C SER A 6 19.79 22.22 -9.46
N GLN A 7 19.51 22.07 -10.74
CA GLN A 7 18.13 21.90 -11.19
C GLN A 7 17.61 20.60 -10.57
N PRO A 8 16.40 20.58 -9.98
CA PRO A 8 15.78 19.32 -9.61
C PRO A 8 15.69 18.49 -10.89
N VAL A 9 16.15 17.24 -10.84
CA VAL A 9 15.91 16.28 -11.92
C VAL A 9 14.40 16.18 -12.03
N GLY A 10 13.84 16.86 -13.02
CA GLY A 10 12.42 16.92 -13.21
C GLY A 10 11.88 15.50 -13.37
N LEU A 11 11.09 15.05 -12.41
CA LEU A 11 9.93 14.23 -12.76
C LEU A 11 9.28 14.99 -13.91
N THR A 12 9.39 14.49 -15.14
CA THR A 12 8.72 15.11 -16.26
C THR A 12 7.24 15.20 -15.86
N PRO A 13 6.67 16.41 -15.73
CA PRO A 13 5.29 16.52 -15.34
C PRO A 13 4.51 15.75 -16.38
N ARG A 14 3.84 14.67 -15.96
CA ARG A 14 3.01 13.89 -16.87
C ARG A 14 2.06 14.89 -17.54
N PRO A 15 1.84 14.78 -18.86
CA PRO A 15 0.92 15.65 -19.55
C PRO A 15 -0.40 15.67 -18.78
N GLU A 16 -0.92 16.88 -18.55
CA GLU A 16 -2.14 17.09 -17.80
C GLU A 16 -3.22 16.16 -18.35
N LYS A 17 -3.79 15.33 -17.47
CA LYS A 17 -4.81 14.36 -17.87
C LYS A 17 -5.99 15.14 -18.43
N LYS A 18 -6.54 14.65 -19.55
CA LYS A 18 -7.77 15.23 -20.09
C LYS A 18 -8.90 14.98 -19.08
N TRP A 19 -9.85 15.91 -18.97
CA TRP A 19 -10.93 15.86 -17.98
C TRP A 19 -11.65 14.49 -17.90
N TYR A 20 -11.89 13.83 -19.05
CA TYR A 20 -12.56 12.54 -19.10
C TYR A 20 -11.73 11.37 -18.57
N GLN A 21 -10.40 11.50 -18.50
CA GLN A 21 -9.52 10.49 -17.92
C GLN A 21 -9.58 10.46 -16.39
N HIS A 22 -10.22 11.47 -15.77
CA HIS A 22 -10.57 11.46 -14.35
C HIS A 22 -11.89 10.74 -14.07
N LEU A 23 -12.71 10.46 -15.10
CA LEU A 23 -13.92 9.66 -14.96
C LEU A 23 -13.53 8.18 -14.90
N THR A 24 -13.39 7.66 -13.68
CA THR A 24 -13.01 6.27 -13.42
C THR A 24 -14.18 5.49 -12.82
N LEU A 25 -14.16 4.16 -12.92
CA LEU A 25 -15.14 3.31 -12.25
C LEU A 25 -15.20 3.60 -10.74
N ASP A 26 -14.04 3.86 -10.13
CA ASP A 26 -13.91 4.29 -8.74
C ASP A 26 -14.70 5.56 -8.43
N LEU A 27 -14.59 6.59 -9.29
CA LEU A 27 -15.35 7.83 -9.12
C LEU A 27 -16.85 7.57 -9.24
N PHE A 28 -17.28 6.77 -10.21
CA PHE A 28 -18.69 6.41 -10.37
C PHE A 28 -19.23 5.67 -9.14
N ILE A 29 -18.52 4.65 -8.66
CA ILE A 29 -18.91 3.89 -7.46
C ILE A 29 -18.93 4.80 -6.24
N LYS A 30 -17.94 5.68 -6.08
CA LYS A 30 -17.87 6.65 -4.97
C LYS A 30 -19.06 7.60 -4.98
N VAL A 31 -19.37 8.21 -6.13
CA VAL A 31 -20.53 9.12 -6.28
C VAL A 31 -21.82 8.35 -6.01
N LEU A 32 -21.99 7.16 -6.56
CA LEU A 32 -23.17 6.32 -6.37
C LEU A 32 -23.39 5.98 -4.88
N ASN A 33 -22.32 5.62 -4.16
CA ASN A 33 -22.33 5.30 -2.73
C ASN A 33 -22.57 6.52 -1.83
N GLN A 34 -22.15 7.71 -2.26
CA GLN A 34 -22.40 8.96 -1.54
C GLN A 34 -23.76 9.60 -1.87
N THR A 35 -24.42 9.15 -2.94
CA THR A 35 -25.71 9.68 -3.41
C THR A 35 -26.82 8.64 -3.28
N PHE A 36 -27.18 7.97 -4.37
CA PHE A 36 -28.34 7.10 -4.46
C PHE A 36 -28.27 5.90 -3.51
N LEU A 37 -27.10 5.29 -3.34
CA LEU A 37 -26.93 4.11 -2.48
C LEU A 37 -26.70 4.46 -0.99
N HIS A 38 -26.71 5.73 -0.62
CA HIS A 38 -26.52 6.11 0.77
C HIS A 38 -27.85 6.01 1.56
N PRO A 39 -27.90 5.27 2.69
CA PRO A 39 -29.14 5.11 3.47
C PRO A 39 -29.79 6.44 3.87
N PHE A 40 -28.99 7.42 4.29
CA PHE A 40 -29.50 8.76 4.64
C PHE A 40 -30.24 9.44 3.49
N ILE A 41 -29.73 9.37 2.26
CA ILE A 41 -30.35 10.01 1.10
C ILE A 41 -31.60 9.24 0.67
N ALA A 42 -31.59 7.91 0.76
CA ALA A 42 -32.77 7.09 0.52
C ALA A 42 -33.91 7.44 1.49
N TRP A 43 -33.60 7.68 2.77
CA TRP A 43 -34.59 8.13 3.76
C TRP A 43 -35.09 9.55 3.50
N ILE A 44 -34.27 10.46 2.97
CA ILE A 44 -34.75 11.79 2.55
C ILE A 44 -35.88 11.66 1.50
N VAL A 45 -35.75 10.73 0.54
CA VAL A 45 -36.81 10.50 -0.47
C VAL A 45 -38.13 10.06 0.19
N VAL A 46 -38.06 9.16 1.18
CA VAL A 46 -39.24 8.74 1.95
C VAL A 46 -39.87 9.91 2.70
N LEU A 47 -39.05 10.75 3.34
CA LEU A 47 -39.52 11.95 4.05
C LEU A 47 -40.16 12.97 3.10
N CYS A 48 -39.59 13.16 1.91
CA CYS A 48 -40.16 14.03 0.88
C CYS A 48 -41.53 13.53 0.39
N LEU A 49 -41.67 12.22 0.13
CA LEU A 49 -42.97 11.64 -0.26
C LEU A 49 -44.00 11.77 0.87
N ARG A 50 -43.57 11.62 2.12
CA ARG A 50 -44.44 11.82 3.28
C ARG A 50 -44.87 13.28 3.43
N ALA A 51 -43.95 14.23 3.19
CA ALA A 51 -44.21 15.67 3.23
C ALA A 51 -45.19 16.13 2.13
N GLN A 52 -45.20 15.45 0.98
CA GLN A 52 -46.20 15.64 -0.08
C GLN A 52 -47.56 14.98 0.23
N ALA A 53 -47.75 14.47 1.46
CA ALA A 53 -48.95 13.74 1.87
C ALA A 53 -49.28 12.53 0.98
N THR A 54 -48.26 11.87 0.41
CA THR A 54 -48.46 10.66 -0.40
C THR A 54 -49.07 9.54 0.47
N PRO A 55 -50.14 8.87 0.02
CA PRO A 55 -50.74 7.75 0.75
C PRO A 55 -49.74 6.60 0.96
N THR A 56 -49.83 5.91 2.11
CA THR A 56 -48.87 4.85 2.48
C THR A 56 -49.00 3.58 1.64
N ASP A 57 -50.16 3.38 1.02
CA ASP A 57 -50.49 2.33 0.07
C ASP A 57 -50.05 2.66 -1.36
N HIS A 58 -49.64 3.90 -1.64
CA HIS A 58 -49.18 4.29 -2.96
C HIS A 58 -47.88 3.56 -3.34
N PRO A 59 -47.76 2.97 -4.56
CA PRO A 59 -46.60 2.18 -4.95
C PRO A 59 -45.25 2.90 -4.79
N SER A 60 -45.19 4.21 -5.07
CA SER A 60 -43.95 4.99 -4.92
C SER A 60 -43.47 5.06 -3.47
N PHE A 61 -44.38 5.17 -2.51
CA PHE A 61 -44.05 5.20 -1.08
C PHE A 61 -43.53 3.83 -0.63
N ILE A 62 -44.22 2.76 -1.02
CA ILE A 62 -43.81 1.38 -0.69
C ILE A 62 -42.41 1.07 -1.27
N ILE A 63 -42.16 1.42 -2.54
CA ILE A 63 -40.86 1.20 -3.18
C ILE A 63 -39.75 2.01 -2.47
N ALA A 64 -40.01 3.29 -2.17
CA ALA A 64 -39.02 4.15 -1.50
C ALA A 64 -38.67 3.63 -0.10
N VAL A 65 -39.67 3.24 0.69
CA VAL A 65 -39.47 2.63 2.02
C VAL A 65 -38.73 1.31 1.90
N GLY A 66 -39.12 0.44 0.97
CA GLY A 66 -38.45 -0.83 0.72
C GLY A 66 -36.97 -0.65 0.34
N TYR A 67 -36.67 0.30 -0.55
CA TYR A 67 -35.31 0.65 -0.95
C TYR A 67 -34.47 1.22 0.20
N ALA A 68 -35.00 2.19 0.95
CA ALA A 68 -34.30 2.79 2.08
C ALA A 68 -34.04 1.74 3.19
N THR A 69 -35.01 0.86 3.44
CA THR A 69 -34.87 -0.24 4.39
C THR A 69 -33.80 -1.22 3.93
N LEU A 70 -33.81 -1.64 2.65
CA LEU A 70 -32.80 -2.54 2.09
C LEU A 70 -31.39 -1.97 2.24
N LEU A 71 -31.18 -0.70 1.87
CA LEU A 71 -29.87 -0.05 2.00
C LEU A 71 -29.43 0.08 3.46
N THR A 72 -30.37 0.37 4.37
CA THR A 72 -30.09 0.46 5.81
C THR A 72 -29.69 -0.91 6.35
N LEU A 73 -30.42 -1.97 6.01
CA LEU A 73 -30.11 -3.34 6.41
C LEU A 73 -28.75 -3.79 5.85
N PHE A 74 -28.46 -3.48 4.58
CA PHE A 74 -27.17 -3.81 3.97
C PHE A 74 -26.00 -3.09 4.67
N THR A 75 -26.17 -1.81 4.98
CA THR A 75 -25.16 -1.01 5.70
C THR A 75 -24.97 -1.53 7.12
N ALA A 76 -26.06 -1.81 7.83
CA ALA A 76 -26.03 -2.39 9.17
C ALA A 76 -25.34 -3.77 9.18
N ALA A 77 -25.65 -4.63 8.22
CA ALA A 77 -25.00 -5.93 8.05
C ALA A 77 -23.49 -5.78 7.78
N ARG A 78 -23.08 -4.80 6.97
CA ARG A 78 -21.66 -4.52 6.71
C ARG A 78 -20.92 -4.07 7.97
N VAL A 79 -21.51 -3.16 8.74
CA VAL A 79 -20.93 -2.67 10.02
C VAL A 79 -20.86 -3.82 11.04
N LEU A 80 -21.92 -4.61 11.16
CA LEU A 80 -21.97 -5.76 12.05
C LEU A 80 -20.92 -6.81 11.65
N ASN A 81 -20.83 -7.17 10.37
CA ASN A 81 -19.81 -8.08 9.87
C ASN A 81 -18.40 -7.58 10.16
N HIS A 82 -18.13 -6.28 9.98
CA HIS A 82 -16.83 -5.70 10.28
C HIS A 82 -16.50 -5.80 11.78
N ARG A 83 -17.46 -5.48 12.66
CA ARG A 83 -17.26 -5.61 14.12
C ARG A 83 -17.05 -7.05 14.55
N LEU A 84 -17.77 -8.00 13.97
CA LEU A 84 -17.61 -9.42 14.27
C LEU A 84 -16.29 -9.98 13.75
N ALA A 85 -15.81 -9.51 12.59
CA ALA A 85 -14.57 -10.01 11.99
C ALA A 85 -13.30 -9.40 12.60
N TYR A 86 -13.33 -8.11 12.94
CA TYR A 86 -12.15 -7.30 13.28
C TYR A 86 -12.19 -6.70 14.69
N GLY A 87 -13.25 -6.98 15.46
CA GLY A 87 -13.42 -6.50 16.82
C GLY A 87 -13.73 -5.00 16.91
N THR A 88 -13.56 -4.46 18.12
CA THR A 88 -13.67 -3.03 18.39
C THR A 88 -12.41 -2.28 17.92
N PRO A 89 -12.53 -1.02 17.51
CA PRO A 89 -11.36 -0.21 17.23
C PRO A 89 -10.57 0.11 18.52
N ARG A 90 -9.24 0.24 18.41
CA ARG A 90 -8.42 0.75 19.52
C ARG A 90 -8.48 2.28 19.58
N GLU A 91 -8.26 2.86 20.75
CA GLU A 91 -8.04 4.30 20.87
C GLU A 91 -6.62 4.64 20.38
N VAL A 92 -6.51 5.73 19.62
CA VAL A 92 -5.23 6.19 19.05
C VAL A 92 -5.06 7.66 19.39
N ASP A 93 -4.01 7.95 20.16
CA ASP A 93 -3.60 9.30 20.49
C ASP A 93 -2.17 9.52 20.02
N LEU A 94 -1.99 10.32 18.96
CA LEU A 94 -0.73 10.45 18.24
C LEU A 94 0.45 10.90 19.11
N SER A 95 0.22 11.62 20.22
CA SER A 95 1.29 12.01 21.14
C SER A 95 1.92 10.84 21.89
N ASN A 96 1.22 9.70 21.95
CA ASN A 96 1.69 8.47 22.61
C ASN A 96 2.08 7.39 21.61
N GLU A 97 2.10 7.69 20.31
CA GLU A 97 2.37 6.73 19.26
C GLU A 97 3.77 6.94 18.68
N VAL A 98 4.50 5.83 18.53
CA VAL A 98 5.78 5.80 17.80
C VAL A 98 5.55 5.00 16.53
N ILE A 99 5.67 5.69 15.39
CA ILE A 99 5.31 5.17 14.07
C ILE A 99 6.58 4.81 13.31
N VAL A 100 6.78 3.52 13.07
CA VAL A 100 7.88 3.00 12.28
C VAL A 100 7.41 2.76 10.85
N VAL A 101 8.03 3.43 9.88
CA VAL A 101 7.72 3.28 8.46
C VAL A 101 8.92 2.64 7.74
N THR A 102 8.75 1.43 7.23
CA THR A 102 9.80 0.75 6.45
C THR A 102 9.60 1.02 4.95
N GLY A 103 10.70 1.28 4.23
CA GLY A 103 10.64 1.77 2.84
C GLY A 103 10.19 3.23 2.75
N GLY A 104 10.51 4.03 3.78
CA GLY A 104 10.08 5.42 3.87
C GLY A 104 10.96 6.42 3.10
N GLY A 105 12.02 5.97 2.41
CA GLY A 105 12.89 6.84 1.62
C GLY A 105 12.36 7.16 0.22
N SER A 106 11.15 6.70 -0.15
CA SER A 106 10.48 7.11 -1.39
C SER A 106 8.98 6.78 -1.41
N GLY A 107 8.25 7.36 -2.37
CA GLY A 107 6.91 6.93 -2.76
C GLY A 107 5.87 6.98 -1.64
N LEU A 108 5.15 5.87 -1.44
CA LEU A 108 4.06 5.80 -0.45
C LEU A 108 4.56 5.91 0.99
N GLY A 109 5.70 5.26 1.32
CA GLY A 109 6.25 5.26 2.67
C GLY A 109 6.67 6.67 3.09
N GLN A 110 7.39 7.38 2.22
CA GLN A 110 7.80 8.76 2.47
C GLN A 110 6.60 9.69 2.71
N LEU A 111 5.55 9.54 1.91
CA LEU A 111 4.34 10.35 2.04
C LEU A 111 3.61 10.10 3.36
N ILE A 112 3.53 8.85 3.81
CA ILE A 112 2.94 8.50 5.11
C ILE A 112 3.79 9.09 6.25
N ALA A 113 5.12 8.98 6.16
CA ALA A 113 6.02 9.56 7.15
C ALA A 113 5.85 11.09 7.25
N GLN A 114 5.74 11.77 6.10
CA GLN A 114 5.48 13.21 6.04
C GLN A 114 4.14 13.60 6.68
N ILE A 115 3.07 12.87 6.39
CA ILE A 115 1.75 13.13 6.96
C ILE A 115 1.78 13.03 8.48
N TYR A 116 2.42 11.99 9.04
CA TYR A 116 2.50 11.82 10.49
C TYR A 116 3.46 12.81 11.16
N GLY A 117 4.61 13.11 10.54
CA GLY A 117 5.54 14.12 11.04
C GLY A 117 4.90 15.51 11.13
N MET A 118 4.13 15.91 10.10
CA MET A 118 3.36 17.16 10.10
C MET A 118 2.25 17.20 11.17
N ARG A 119 1.77 16.03 11.62
CA ARG A 119 0.75 15.90 12.67
C ARG A 119 1.36 15.80 14.08
N GLY A 120 2.68 15.88 14.20
CA GLY A 120 3.39 15.88 15.48
C GLY A 120 3.51 14.50 16.14
N ALA A 121 3.36 13.41 15.38
CA ALA A 121 3.67 12.06 15.89
C ALA A 121 5.18 11.81 15.84
N SER A 122 5.69 10.94 16.71
CA SER A 122 7.07 10.46 16.63
C SER A 122 7.20 9.44 15.51
N VAL A 123 7.96 9.75 14.46
CA VAL A 123 8.08 8.90 13.28
C VAL A 123 9.53 8.45 13.07
N ALA A 124 9.75 7.14 12.98
CA ALA A 124 11.01 6.54 12.55
C ALA A 124 10.87 6.01 11.12
N VAL A 125 11.69 6.51 10.20
CA VAL A 125 11.80 6.01 8.82
C VAL A 125 12.98 5.07 8.70
N LEU A 126 12.73 3.86 8.20
CA LEU A 126 13.77 2.89 7.86
C LEU A 126 13.85 2.69 6.35
N ASP A 127 15.02 2.88 5.79
CA ASP A 127 15.31 2.58 4.39
C ASP A 127 16.79 2.20 4.22
N ILE A 128 17.12 1.53 3.11
CA ILE A 128 18.50 1.15 2.78
C ILE A 128 19.30 2.34 2.24
N LYS A 129 18.60 3.30 1.62
CA LYS A 129 19.21 4.52 1.09
C LYS A 129 19.82 5.36 2.20
N GLU A 130 20.84 6.12 1.88
CA GLU A 130 21.32 7.15 2.79
C GLU A 130 20.34 8.33 2.82
N VAL A 131 20.26 9.02 3.96
CA VAL A 131 19.34 10.15 4.14
C VAL A 131 19.54 11.24 3.08
N GLY A 132 20.80 11.47 2.65
CA GLY A 132 21.13 12.45 1.60
C GLY A 132 20.67 12.06 0.20
N GLU A 133 20.25 10.81 -0.02
CA GLU A 133 19.67 10.33 -1.29
C GLU A 133 18.14 10.45 -1.31
N VAL A 134 17.53 10.83 -0.18
CA VAL A 134 16.07 10.95 -0.05
C VAL A 134 15.67 12.37 -0.42
N GLU A 135 15.04 12.51 -1.57
CA GLU A 135 14.56 13.80 -2.08
C GLU A 135 13.58 14.46 -1.09
N GLY A 136 13.83 15.73 -0.75
CA GLY A 136 12.95 16.49 0.14
C GLY A 136 13.04 16.09 1.62
N TRP A 137 14.05 15.32 2.03
CA TRP A 137 14.19 14.94 3.44
C TRP A 137 14.37 16.14 4.37
N ASP A 138 15.16 17.14 3.96
CA ASP A 138 15.41 18.35 4.76
C ASP A 138 14.16 19.17 5.06
N GLU A 139 13.07 18.95 4.31
CA GLU A 139 11.77 19.61 4.52
C GLU A 139 10.88 18.87 5.53
N LEU A 140 11.27 17.66 5.97
CA LEU A 140 10.51 16.85 6.91
C LEU A 140 10.83 17.26 8.35
N SER A 141 9.80 17.71 9.07
CA SER A 141 9.86 17.97 10.52
C SER A 141 9.23 16.82 11.31
N GLY A 142 9.81 16.47 12.46
CA GLY A 142 9.24 15.46 13.37
C GLY A 142 9.44 14.01 12.92
N VAL A 143 10.40 13.77 12.02
CA VAL A 143 10.70 12.43 11.49
C VAL A 143 12.20 12.16 11.66
N GLU A 144 12.55 11.01 12.23
CA GLU A 144 13.92 10.54 12.35
C GLU A 144 14.25 9.47 11.31
N TYR A 145 15.43 9.57 10.70
CA TYR A 145 15.88 8.63 9.67
C TYR A 145 16.86 7.60 10.22
N TYR A 146 16.59 6.34 9.91
CA TYR A 146 17.45 5.23 10.26
C TYR A 146 17.82 4.46 8.99
N GLN A 147 19.08 4.59 8.56
CA GLN A 147 19.60 3.77 7.48
C GLN A 147 19.72 2.32 7.97
N CYS A 148 18.89 1.44 7.42
CA CYS A 148 18.82 0.04 7.80
C CYS A 148 18.30 -0.82 6.65
N ASP A 149 19.07 -1.82 6.23
CA ASP A 149 18.53 -2.93 5.45
C ASP A 149 17.69 -3.82 6.37
N VAL A 150 16.38 -3.62 6.34
CA VAL A 150 15.38 -4.40 7.09
C VAL A 150 15.39 -5.90 6.76
N SER A 151 16.06 -6.33 5.69
CA SER A 151 16.27 -7.75 5.40
C SER A 151 17.40 -8.37 6.19
N ASP A 152 18.32 -7.56 6.74
CA ASP A 152 19.29 -8.00 7.74
C ASP A 152 18.65 -7.94 9.13
N ARG A 153 18.39 -9.13 9.68
CA ARG A 153 17.78 -9.29 11.00
C ARG A 153 18.57 -8.60 12.11
N ARG A 154 19.90 -8.68 12.09
CA ARG A 154 20.75 -8.14 13.17
C ARG A 154 20.78 -6.61 13.10
N ALA A 155 20.89 -6.06 11.89
CA ALA A 155 20.83 -4.61 11.69
C ALA A 155 19.46 -4.05 12.14
N LEU A 156 18.37 -4.76 11.84
CA LEU A 156 17.03 -4.37 12.25
C LEU A 156 16.86 -4.38 13.78
N GLU A 157 17.35 -5.40 14.48
CA GLU A 157 17.30 -5.48 15.95
C GLU A 157 18.07 -4.33 16.63
N LEU A 158 19.26 -4.00 16.10
CA LEU A 158 20.05 -2.87 16.61
C LEU A 158 19.34 -1.53 16.35
N THR A 159 18.77 -1.37 15.17
CA THR A 159 18.02 -0.16 14.80
C THR A 159 16.76 -0.01 15.63
N ALA A 160 16.03 -1.10 15.90
CA ALA A 160 14.83 -1.07 16.74
C ALA A 160 15.14 -0.64 18.17
N ARG A 161 16.27 -1.08 18.75
CA ARG A 161 16.71 -0.59 20.08
C ARG A 161 17.01 0.90 20.07
N ARG A 162 17.67 1.40 19.01
CA ARG A 162 17.92 2.84 18.86
C ARG A 162 16.63 3.63 18.77
N ILE A 163 15.65 3.15 18.00
CA ILE A 163 14.32 3.77 17.92
C ILE A 163 13.64 3.79 19.29
N GLU A 164 13.74 2.70 20.06
CA GLU A 164 13.20 2.65 21.42
C GLU A 164 13.88 3.66 22.36
N ASP A 165 15.19 3.85 22.24
CA ASP A 165 15.96 4.80 23.04
C ASP A 165 15.67 6.27 22.64
N ASP A 166 15.53 6.53 21.34
CA ASP A 166 15.37 7.88 20.79
C ASP A 166 13.91 8.39 20.87
N LEU A 167 12.94 7.54 20.49
CA LEU A 167 11.53 7.91 20.31
C LEU A 167 10.58 7.21 21.29
N GLY A 168 11.01 6.11 21.91
CA GLY A 168 10.18 5.24 22.73
C GLY A 168 9.67 4.00 21.99
N LYS A 169 8.85 3.20 22.66
CA LYS A 169 8.39 1.90 22.14
C LYS A 169 7.53 2.05 20.88
N PRO A 170 7.89 1.42 19.75
CA PRO A 170 7.05 1.37 18.55
C PRO A 170 5.66 0.79 18.82
N THR A 171 4.63 1.56 18.46
CA THR A 171 3.22 1.17 18.56
C THR A 171 2.57 0.99 17.19
N VAL A 172 3.06 1.68 16.15
CA VAL A 172 2.59 1.51 14.77
C VAL A 172 3.74 1.08 13.87
N LEU A 173 3.57 -0.01 13.13
CA LEU A 173 4.52 -0.45 12.10
C LEU A 173 3.84 -0.42 10.74
N ILE A 174 4.41 0.33 9.80
CA ILE A 174 3.92 0.47 8.44
C ILE A 174 4.94 -0.13 7.49
N ASN A 175 4.63 -1.32 6.96
CA ASN A 175 5.48 -2.03 6.02
C ASN A 175 5.18 -1.65 4.57
N CYS A 176 5.98 -0.72 4.03
CA CYS A 176 5.89 -0.18 2.66
C CYS A 176 7.06 -0.63 1.76
N LEU A 177 7.58 -1.84 1.96
CA LEU A 177 8.74 -2.36 1.25
C LEU A 177 8.41 -2.91 -0.15
N ALA A 178 9.25 -2.55 -1.12
CA ALA A 178 9.23 -3.15 -2.45
C ALA A 178 10.62 -3.12 -3.11
N ALA A 179 11.12 -4.29 -3.50
CA ALA A 179 12.21 -4.43 -4.46
C ALA A 179 11.76 -3.95 -5.84
N GLY A 180 12.71 -3.43 -6.63
CA GLY A 180 12.48 -3.05 -8.03
C GLY A 180 11.92 -4.20 -8.87
N ILE A 181 11.07 -3.86 -9.84
CA ILE A 181 10.47 -4.84 -10.75
C ILE A 181 11.49 -5.32 -11.78
N ASN A 182 11.75 -6.63 -11.83
CA ASN A 182 12.65 -7.25 -12.81
C ASN A 182 12.03 -7.30 -14.21
N GLY A 183 10.73 -7.62 -14.32
CA GLY A 183 10.01 -7.66 -15.59
C GLY A 183 10.41 -8.80 -16.54
N GLN A 184 10.99 -9.88 -16.00
CA GLN A 184 11.54 -10.99 -16.77
C GLN A 184 10.63 -12.22 -16.74
N THR A 185 10.63 -12.99 -17.84
CA THR A 185 9.97 -14.30 -17.86
C THR A 185 10.67 -15.28 -16.92
N ILE A 186 10.00 -16.35 -16.52
CA ILE A 186 10.59 -17.37 -15.63
C ILE A 186 11.86 -18.02 -16.22
N LEU A 187 11.96 -18.09 -17.55
CA LEU A 187 13.12 -18.64 -18.25
C LEU A 187 14.33 -17.70 -18.24
N SER A 188 14.09 -16.39 -18.10
CA SER A 188 15.12 -15.35 -18.13
C SER A 188 15.47 -14.82 -16.75
N LEU A 189 14.58 -15.00 -15.78
CA LEU A 189 14.75 -14.51 -14.41
C LEU A 189 15.88 -15.27 -13.72
N SER A 190 16.90 -14.55 -13.28
CA SER A 190 18.02 -15.16 -12.56
C SER A 190 17.57 -15.60 -11.15
N PRO A 191 18.15 -16.71 -10.61
CA PRO A 191 17.88 -17.13 -9.24
C PRO A 191 18.19 -16.06 -8.19
N ASP A 192 19.21 -15.22 -8.42
CA ASP A 192 19.60 -14.18 -7.46
C ASP A 192 18.66 -12.98 -7.50
N ALA A 193 18.12 -12.61 -8.67
CA ALA A 193 17.06 -11.62 -8.76
C ALA A 193 15.79 -12.09 -8.02
N MET A 194 15.40 -13.36 -8.20
CA MET A 194 14.29 -13.98 -7.46
C MET A 194 14.54 -13.93 -5.94
N LYS A 195 15.72 -14.37 -5.47
CA LYS A 195 16.09 -14.32 -4.04
C LYS A 195 16.02 -12.91 -3.49
N LYS A 196 16.53 -11.90 -4.22
CA LYS A 196 16.51 -10.50 -3.80
C LYS A 196 15.07 -9.99 -3.62
N THR A 197 14.18 -10.28 -4.57
CA THR A 197 12.76 -9.89 -4.48
C THR A 197 12.10 -10.54 -3.27
N ILE A 198 12.28 -11.85 -3.05
CA ILE A 198 11.71 -12.55 -1.89
C ILE A 198 12.28 -12.03 -0.58
N ARG A 199 13.59 -11.80 -0.51
CA ARG A 199 14.26 -11.28 0.67
C ARG A 199 13.70 -9.91 1.09
N THR A 200 13.47 -9.04 0.13
CA THR A 200 12.98 -7.67 0.37
C THR A 200 11.47 -7.61 0.62
N ASN A 201 10.67 -8.29 -0.21
CA ASN A 201 9.21 -8.13 -0.19
C ASN A 201 8.51 -9.06 0.80
N LEU A 202 9.17 -10.13 1.23
CA LEU A 202 8.57 -11.16 2.09
C LEU A 202 9.35 -11.35 3.39
N LEU A 203 10.64 -11.66 3.31
CA LEU A 203 11.44 -11.95 4.52
C LEU A 203 11.66 -10.71 5.39
N ALA A 204 11.88 -9.54 4.80
CA ALA A 204 12.02 -8.31 5.58
C ALA A 204 10.75 -7.97 6.40
N PRO A 205 9.53 -7.92 5.83
CA PRO A 205 8.31 -7.80 6.63
C PRO A 205 8.18 -8.85 7.73
N PHE A 206 8.52 -10.12 7.44
CA PHE A 206 8.56 -11.16 8.46
C PHE A 206 9.49 -10.81 9.64
N HIS A 207 10.71 -10.34 9.36
CA HIS A 207 11.63 -9.89 10.40
C HIS A 207 11.05 -8.71 11.20
N THR A 208 10.42 -7.74 10.54
CA THR A 208 9.81 -6.59 11.24
C THR A 208 8.69 -7.02 12.19
N PHE A 209 7.87 -8.00 11.80
CA PHE A 209 6.86 -8.56 12.70
C PHE A 209 7.52 -9.14 13.94
N GLN A 210 8.57 -9.96 13.77
CA GLN A 210 9.27 -10.56 14.90
C GLN A 210 10.03 -9.56 15.79
N VAL A 211 10.52 -8.43 15.23
CA VAL A 211 11.22 -7.41 16.03
C VAL A 211 10.23 -6.55 16.82
N PHE A 212 9.21 -5.99 16.16
CA PHE A 212 8.40 -4.93 16.75
C PHE A 212 7.16 -5.46 17.49
N LEU A 213 6.61 -6.61 17.10
CA LEU A 213 5.37 -7.15 17.70
C LEU A 213 5.50 -7.42 19.22
N PRO A 214 6.60 -7.99 19.75
CA PRO A 214 6.71 -8.19 21.19
C PRO A 214 6.62 -6.88 21.99
N GLY A 215 7.25 -5.81 21.48
CA GLY A 215 7.16 -4.47 22.06
C GLY A 215 5.73 -3.96 22.09
N MET A 216 5.01 -4.04 20.96
CA MET A 216 3.61 -3.62 20.83
C MET A 216 2.66 -4.39 21.76
N ILE A 217 2.89 -5.69 21.96
CA ILE A 217 2.08 -6.51 22.87
C ILE A 217 2.23 -6.04 24.32
N THR A 218 3.44 -5.62 24.71
CA THR A 218 3.71 -5.12 26.07
C THR A 218 3.37 -3.65 26.27
N ALA A 219 3.19 -2.88 25.19
CA ALA A 219 2.80 -1.46 25.27
C ALA A 219 1.40 -1.31 25.89
N GLU A 220 1.17 -0.22 26.62
CA GLU A 220 -0.12 0.05 27.27
C GLU A 220 -1.23 0.30 26.22
N ASN A 221 -0.90 1.05 25.17
CA ASN A 221 -1.84 1.48 24.12
C ASN A 221 -2.05 0.44 23.01
N GLY A 222 -1.44 -0.75 23.16
CA GLY A 222 -1.41 -1.77 22.12
C GLY A 222 -0.62 -1.33 20.90
N GLY A 223 -1.06 -1.75 19.72
CA GLY A 223 -0.39 -1.34 18.49
C GLY A 223 -1.15 -1.64 17.21
N ALA A 224 -0.59 -1.19 16.09
CA ALA A 224 -1.13 -1.41 14.76
C ALA A 224 -0.03 -1.80 13.78
N ILE A 225 -0.28 -2.81 12.95
CA ILE A 225 0.63 -3.23 11.88
C ILE A 225 -0.08 -3.11 10.54
N VAL A 226 0.45 -2.25 9.68
CA VAL A 226 0.01 -2.06 8.30
C VAL A 226 0.96 -2.82 7.38
N THR A 227 0.42 -3.64 6.49
CA THR A 227 1.20 -4.37 5.49
C THR A 227 0.76 -4.00 4.09
N VAL A 228 1.64 -3.37 3.32
CA VAL A 228 1.35 -2.97 1.93
C VAL A 228 1.74 -4.08 0.95
N SER A 229 0.70 -4.75 0.45
CA SER A 229 0.75 -5.79 -0.56
C SER A 229 0.15 -5.30 -1.90
N SER A 230 -0.14 -6.22 -2.82
CA SER A 230 -0.66 -5.89 -4.15
C SER A 230 -1.64 -6.93 -4.67
N VAL A 231 -2.62 -6.48 -5.47
CA VAL A 231 -3.55 -7.36 -6.21
C VAL A 231 -2.84 -8.29 -7.19
N LEU A 232 -1.61 -7.96 -7.60
CA LEU A 232 -0.81 -8.83 -8.47
C LEU A 232 -0.36 -10.12 -7.77
N GLY A 233 -0.39 -10.17 -6.44
CA GLY A 233 -0.24 -11.44 -5.71
C GLY A 233 -1.35 -12.44 -5.99
N GLN A 234 -2.52 -11.98 -6.46
CA GLN A 234 -3.67 -12.82 -6.78
C GLN A 234 -3.85 -12.97 -8.30
N LEU A 235 -3.64 -11.90 -9.07
CA LEU A 235 -3.79 -11.91 -10.52
C LEU A 235 -2.60 -12.53 -11.25
N THR A 236 -1.39 -12.53 -10.67
CA THR A 236 -0.19 -13.19 -11.20
C THR A 236 0.08 -12.88 -12.68
N ALA A 237 0.50 -11.65 -13.00
CA ALA A 237 0.76 -11.23 -14.38
C ALA A 237 2.06 -11.85 -14.93
N ALA A 238 2.10 -12.09 -16.24
CA ALA A 238 3.33 -12.53 -16.92
C ALA A 238 4.48 -11.52 -16.72
N GLY A 239 5.70 -12.04 -16.50
CA GLY A 239 6.89 -11.22 -16.24
C GLY A 239 7.08 -10.77 -14.78
N LEU A 240 6.17 -11.15 -13.87
CA LEU A 240 6.20 -10.77 -12.44
C LEU A 240 6.20 -11.99 -11.52
N ALA A 241 6.86 -13.09 -11.90
CA ALA A 241 6.82 -14.33 -11.12
C ALA A 241 7.32 -14.13 -9.68
N ASP A 242 8.46 -13.47 -9.52
CA ASP A 242 9.07 -13.11 -8.24
C ASP A 242 8.23 -12.12 -7.43
N TYR A 243 7.78 -11.03 -8.06
CA TYR A 243 6.98 -10.02 -7.41
C TYR A 243 5.63 -10.58 -6.95
N SER A 244 4.92 -11.30 -7.82
CA SER A 244 3.62 -11.90 -7.51
C SER A 244 3.74 -12.95 -6.41
N ALA A 245 4.75 -13.83 -6.48
CA ALA A 245 5.01 -14.80 -5.42
C ALA A 245 5.28 -14.12 -4.07
N SER A 246 6.11 -13.05 -4.08
CA SER A 246 6.43 -12.32 -2.86
C SER A 246 5.22 -11.63 -2.22
N LYS A 247 4.36 -10.97 -3.01
CA LYS A 247 3.17 -10.28 -2.52
C LYS A 247 2.04 -11.24 -2.13
N ALA A 248 1.90 -12.37 -2.83
CA ALA A 248 1.02 -13.46 -2.41
C ALA A 248 1.44 -14.03 -1.05
N GLY A 249 2.73 -14.33 -0.89
CA GLY A 249 3.32 -14.79 0.36
C GLY A 249 3.15 -13.78 1.49
N LEU A 250 3.34 -12.48 1.21
CA LEU A 250 3.19 -11.42 2.20
C LEU A 250 1.74 -11.29 2.68
N SER A 251 0.78 -11.31 1.75
CA SER A 251 -0.65 -11.29 2.10
C SER A 251 -1.06 -12.54 2.89
N ALA A 252 -0.48 -13.71 2.58
CA ALA A 252 -0.71 -14.94 3.35
C ALA A 252 -0.13 -14.82 4.76
N LEU A 253 1.12 -14.36 4.88
CA LEU A 253 1.79 -14.15 6.16
C LEU A 253 1.02 -13.19 7.08
N HIS A 254 0.53 -12.08 6.54
CA HIS A 254 -0.30 -11.14 7.29
C HIS A 254 -1.58 -11.79 7.83
N ARG A 255 -2.28 -12.58 7.01
CA ARG A 255 -3.50 -13.29 7.42
C ARG A 255 -3.21 -14.37 8.46
N THR A 256 -2.07 -15.04 8.36
CA THR A 256 -1.62 -15.99 9.39
C THR A 256 -1.39 -15.26 10.71
N LEU A 257 -0.69 -14.13 10.71
CA LEU A 257 -0.47 -13.32 11.91
C LEU A 257 -1.81 -12.85 12.52
N GLU A 258 -2.77 -12.45 11.70
CA GLU A 258 -4.13 -12.10 12.15
C GLU A 258 -4.81 -13.26 12.86
N ALA A 259 -4.74 -14.46 12.29
CA ALA A 259 -5.31 -15.65 12.88
C ALA A 259 -4.61 -16.05 14.20
N GLU A 260 -3.30 -15.92 14.27
CA GLU A 260 -2.50 -16.20 15.48
C GLU A 260 -2.83 -15.23 16.62
N LEU A 261 -2.95 -13.93 16.33
CA LEU A 261 -3.33 -12.93 17.33
C LEU A 261 -4.75 -13.15 17.83
N ARG A 262 -5.70 -13.47 16.93
CA ARG A 262 -7.07 -13.82 17.31
C ARG A 262 -7.14 -15.08 18.17
N ALA A 263 -6.40 -16.14 17.81
CA ALA A 263 -6.33 -17.36 18.59
C ALA A 263 -5.71 -17.15 19.99
N SER A 264 -4.84 -16.15 20.12
CA SER A 264 -4.18 -15.77 21.38
C SER A 264 -4.95 -14.71 22.18
N GLY A 265 -6.09 -14.21 21.68
CA GLY A 265 -6.88 -13.15 22.33
C GLY A 265 -6.21 -11.77 22.33
N LEU A 266 -5.29 -11.52 21.39
CA LEU A 266 -4.53 -10.27 21.28
C LEU A 266 -5.04 -9.35 20.16
N ASP A 267 -6.04 -9.75 19.39
CA ASP A 267 -6.60 -8.98 18.26
C ASP A 267 -7.40 -7.73 18.69
N GLU A 268 -7.85 -7.67 19.95
CA GLU A 268 -8.38 -6.44 20.54
C GLU A 268 -7.27 -5.40 20.75
N LYS A 269 -6.06 -5.85 21.10
CA LYS A 269 -4.92 -5.00 21.45
C LYS A 269 -4.05 -4.64 20.24
N ILE A 270 -3.83 -5.58 19.33
CA ILE A 270 -2.99 -5.42 18.15
C ILE A 270 -3.87 -5.41 16.90
N LYS A 271 -3.90 -4.27 16.23
CA LYS A 271 -4.69 -4.08 15.01
C LYS A 271 -3.87 -4.39 13.77
N LEU A 272 -4.47 -5.07 12.81
CA LEU A 272 -3.80 -5.45 11.58
C LEU A 272 -4.54 -4.89 10.37
N LEU A 273 -3.81 -4.22 9.50
CA LEU A 273 -4.34 -3.63 8.28
C LEU A 273 -3.58 -4.16 7.07
N LEU A 274 -4.26 -4.94 6.23
CA LEU A 274 -3.72 -5.40 4.96
C LEU A 274 -4.13 -4.44 3.86
N VAL A 275 -3.17 -3.92 3.11
CA VAL A 275 -3.43 -3.02 1.98
C VAL A 275 -3.09 -3.74 0.69
N GLU A 276 -4.09 -4.06 -0.13
CA GLU A 276 -3.89 -4.71 -1.44
C GLU A 276 -4.19 -3.69 -2.53
N THR A 277 -3.14 -3.08 -3.10
CA THR A 277 -3.30 -2.05 -4.13
C THR A 277 -3.11 -2.58 -5.55
N GLY A 278 -3.81 -1.94 -6.49
CA GLY A 278 -3.47 -1.90 -7.90
C GLY A 278 -2.23 -1.07 -8.18
N GLN A 279 -2.02 -0.73 -9.45
CA GLN A 279 -0.87 0.08 -9.86
C GLN A 279 -0.94 1.50 -9.27
N MET A 280 0.14 1.94 -8.64
CA MET A 280 0.30 3.30 -8.11
C MET A 280 1.27 4.10 -8.99
N CYS A 281 1.08 5.42 -9.06
CA CYS A 281 2.04 6.37 -9.63
C CYS A 281 3.28 6.47 -8.71
N THR A 282 4.17 5.47 -8.76
CA THR A 282 5.43 5.43 -8.01
C THR A 282 6.57 5.01 -8.94
N PRO A 283 7.84 5.29 -8.59
CA PRO A 283 8.99 4.88 -9.40
C PRO A 283 9.05 3.36 -9.69
N LEU A 284 8.42 2.55 -8.84
CA LEU A 284 8.43 1.08 -8.93
C LEU A 284 7.84 0.54 -10.25
N PHE A 285 6.81 1.19 -10.79
CA PHE A 285 6.12 0.79 -12.02
C PHE A 285 6.29 1.82 -13.14
N ASP A 286 7.38 2.59 -13.11
CA ASP A 286 7.62 3.61 -14.11
C ASP A 286 7.81 2.99 -15.52
N GLY A 287 7.02 3.48 -16.46
CA GLY A 287 6.91 2.97 -17.84
C GLY A 287 5.90 1.84 -18.07
N VAL A 288 5.20 1.35 -17.03
CA VAL A 288 4.10 0.38 -17.22
C VAL A 288 2.80 1.12 -17.52
N GLU A 289 2.27 0.97 -18.73
CA GLU A 289 0.98 1.53 -19.10
C GLU A 289 -0.18 0.66 -18.61
N THR A 290 -1.17 1.29 -17.96
CA THR A 290 -2.40 0.60 -17.63
C THR A 290 -3.22 0.38 -18.90
N PRO A 291 -3.64 -0.86 -19.20
CA PRO A 291 -4.36 -1.18 -20.42
C PRO A 291 -5.75 -0.53 -20.51
N ASN A 292 -6.37 -0.20 -19.37
CA ASN A 292 -7.63 0.55 -19.34
C ASN A 292 -7.74 1.45 -18.10
N GLY A 293 -7.61 2.77 -18.30
CA GLY A 293 -7.68 3.75 -17.21
C GLY A 293 -9.06 3.90 -16.55
N PHE A 294 -10.14 3.40 -17.16
CA PHE A 294 -11.48 3.44 -16.56
C PHE A 294 -11.68 2.33 -15.52
N PHE A 295 -11.33 1.08 -15.87
CA PHE A 295 -11.52 -0.09 -15.00
C PHE A 295 -10.34 -0.35 -14.06
N ALA A 296 -9.12 0.01 -14.49
CA ALA A 296 -7.90 -0.14 -13.71
C ALA A 296 -7.15 1.21 -13.69
N PRO A 297 -7.71 2.24 -13.04
CA PRO A 297 -7.03 3.53 -12.93
C PRO A 297 -5.74 3.40 -12.14
N VAL A 298 -4.73 4.18 -12.54
CA VAL A 298 -3.51 4.33 -11.74
C VAL A 298 -3.85 5.17 -10.51
N LEU A 299 -3.56 4.63 -9.33
CA LEU A 299 -3.78 5.31 -8.06
C LEU A 299 -2.71 6.37 -7.80
N GLU A 300 -3.13 7.48 -7.23
CA GLU A 300 -2.21 8.45 -6.65
C GLU A 300 -1.79 7.99 -5.25
N PRO A 301 -0.49 8.00 -4.91
CA PRO A 301 -0.01 7.55 -3.60
C PRO A 301 -0.69 8.25 -2.42
N ILE A 302 -1.07 9.53 -2.58
CA ILE A 302 -1.79 10.30 -1.56
C ILE A 302 -3.14 9.70 -1.19
N GLN A 303 -3.85 9.12 -2.16
CA GLN A 303 -5.15 8.49 -1.89
C GLN A 303 -4.98 7.24 -1.04
N VAL A 304 -3.97 6.42 -1.35
CA VAL A 304 -3.65 5.22 -0.57
C VAL A 304 -3.14 5.59 0.82
N ALA A 305 -2.26 6.59 0.91
CA ALA A 305 -1.76 7.10 2.18
C ALA A 305 -2.90 7.61 3.07
N TYR A 306 -3.84 8.38 2.52
CA TYR A 306 -5.00 8.87 3.25
C TYR A 306 -5.85 7.72 3.82
N GLU A 307 -6.15 6.68 3.04
CA GLU A 307 -6.94 5.53 3.52
C GLU A 307 -6.20 4.74 4.60
N ILE A 308 -4.87 4.58 4.47
CA ILE A 308 -4.04 3.94 5.49
C ILE A 308 -4.06 4.75 6.79
N VAL A 309 -3.74 6.05 6.72
CA VAL A 309 -3.71 6.95 7.87
C VAL A 309 -5.08 7.00 8.54
N SER A 310 -6.16 7.15 7.77
CA SER A 310 -7.53 7.16 8.26
C SER A 310 -7.92 5.87 9.00
N ALA A 311 -7.47 4.70 8.51
CA ALA A 311 -7.75 3.42 9.16
C ALA A 311 -6.91 3.21 10.43
N VAL A 312 -5.65 3.64 10.42
CA VAL A 312 -4.76 3.59 11.60
C VAL A 312 -5.27 4.53 12.68
N ASP A 313 -5.62 5.78 12.36
CA ASP A 313 -6.18 6.76 13.30
C ASP A 313 -7.50 6.30 13.93
N LYS A 314 -8.34 5.60 13.15
CA LYS A 314 -9.58 5.00 13.67
C LYS A 314 -9.31 3.78 14.54
N GLY A 315 -8.08 3.27 14.59
CA GLY A 315 -7.71 2.07 15.33
C GLY A 315 -8.36 0.79 14.81
N THR A 316 -8.70 0.72 13.52
CA THR A 316 -9.43 -0.41 12.94
C THR A 316 -8.51 -1.42 12.29
N SER A 317 -8.75 -2.72 12.52
CA SER A 317 -8.21 -3.79 11.67
C SER A 317 -9.05 -3.92 10.39
N GLY A 318 -8.46 -4.47 9.32
CA GLY A 318 -9.21 -4.73 8.09
C GLY A 318 -8.35 -4.96 6.87
N VAL A 319 -9.01 -4.98 5.71
CA VAL A 319 -8.35 -5.07 4.41
C VAL A 319 -8.78 -3.90 3.53
N ILE A 320 -7.82 -3.04 3.16
CA ILE A 320 -8.02 -1.96 2.21
C ILE A 320 -7.69 -2.48 0.81
N ARG A 321 -8.63 -2.33 -0.12
CA ARG A 321 -8.45 -2.71 -1.53
C ARG A 321 -8.76 -1.52 -2.42
N LEU A 322 -7.76 -1.08 -3.17
CA LEU A 322 -7.86 0.06 -4.08
C LEU A 322 -7.17 -0.30 -5.40
N PRO A 323 -7.66 0.12 -6.57
CA PRO A 323 -8.96 0.76 -6.82
C PRO A 323 -10.12 -0.23 -6.60
N ALA A 324 -11.37 0.18 -6.85
CA ALA A 324 -12.57 -0.61 -6.63
C ALA A 324 -12.52 -2.00 -7.29
N PHE A 325 -11.84 -2.14 -8.43
CA PHE A 325 -11.65 -3.45 -9.08
C PHE A 325 -10.86 -4.43 -8.20
N ALA A 326 -9.96 -3.95 -7.34
CA ALA A 326 -9.18 -4.78 -6.42
C ALA A 326 -10.10 -5.61 -5.51
N ALA A 327 -11.26 -5.08 -5.13
CA ALA A 327 -12.26 -5.81 -4.36
C ALA A 327 -12.91 -6.97 -5.15
N LEU A 328 -12.94 -6.87 -6.48
CA LEU A 328 -13.48 -7.90 -7.39
C LEU A 328 -12.46 -8.99 -7.74
N VAL A 329 -11.18 -8.80 -7.44
CA VAL A 329 -10.13 -9.79 -7.76
C VAL A 329 -10.38 -11.14 -7.08
N ASN A 330 -10.96 -11.16 -5.88
CA ASN A 330 -11.34 -12.41 -5.23
C ASN A 330 -12.46 -13.15 -5.99
N TRP A 331 -13.38 -12.41 -6.62
CA TRP A 331 -14.42 -13.00 -7.45
C TRP A 331 -13.89 -13.56 -8.76
N TYR A 332 -12.82 -12.97 -9.30
CA TYR A 332 -12.16 -13.49 -10.50
C TYR A 332 -11.69 -14.94 -10.30
N ALA A 333 -11.20 -15.31 -9.11
CA ALA A 333 -10.75 -16.66 -8.81
C ALA A 333 -11.89 -17.72 -8.86
N VAL A 334 -13.14 -17.31 -8.68
CA VAL A 334 -14.32 -18.19 -8.70
C VAL A 334 -14.83 -18.42 -10.14
N LEU A 335 -14.41 -17.61 -11.11
CA LEU A 335 -14.88 -17.73 -12.49
C LEU A 335 -14.34 -19.00 -13.17
N PRO A 336 -15.08 -19.59 -14.13
CA PRO A 336 -14.57 -20.65 -14.98
C PRO A 336 -13.26 -20.25 -15.69
N ALA A 337 -12.35 -21.22 -15.87
CA ALA A 337 -11.02 -20.97 -16.45
C ALA A 337 -11.05 -20.32 -17.84
N SER A 338 -12.07 -20.62 -18.67
CA SER A 338 -12.27 -19.97 -19.97
C SER A 338 -12.58 -18.48 -19.85
N ILE A 339 -13.43 -18.10 -18.90
CA ILE A 339 -13.78 -16.70 -18.61
C ILE A 339 -12.58 -15.97 -18.02
N GLN A 340 -11.83 -16.61 -17.12
CA GLN A 340 -10.58 -16.06 -16.60
C GLN A 340 -9.61 -15.73 -17.73
N ARG A 341 -9.35 -16.68 -18.64
CA ARG A 341 -8.46 -16.47 -19.79
C ARG A 341 -8.93 -15.35 -20.71
N LEU A 342 -10.24 -15.26 -20.97
CA LEU A 342 -10.81 -14.16 -21.76
C LEU A 342 -10.62 -12.80 -21.07
N ALA A 343 -10.91 -12.72 -19.77
CA ALA A 343 -10.73 -11.51 -18.99
C ALA A 343 -9.26 -11.03 -19.00
N ARG A 344 -8.30 -11.96 -18.85
CA ARG A 344 -6.86 -11.65 -18.98
C ARG A 344 -6.51 -11.10 -20.35
N TYR A 345 -6.99 -11.76 -21.41
CA TYR A 345 -6.75 -11.32 -22.79
C TYR A 345 -7.31 -9.90 -23.03
N LEU A 346 -8.57 -9.65 -22.65
CA LEU A 346 -9.21 -8.34 -22.79
C LEU A 346 -8.53 -7.26 -21.94
N SER A 347 -8.07 -7.63 -20.75
CA SER A 347 -7.34 -6.72 -19.87
C SER A 347 -5.94 -6.41 -20.36
N GLY A 348 -5.31 -7.23 -21.21
CA GLY A 348 -3.93 -7.04 -21.64
C GLY A 348 -2.86 -7.18 -20.54
N ILE A 349 -3.24 -7.67 -19.35
CA ILE A 349 -2.37 -7.76 -18.17
C ILE A 349 -1.06 -8.52 -18.43
N ASP A 350 -1.12 -9.57 -19.27
CA ASP A 350 0.03 -10.42 -19.58
C ASP A 350 1.02 -9.79 -20.59
N GLY A 351 0.61 -8.75 -21.30
CA GLY A 351 1.48 -8.03 -22.25
C GLY A 351 2.08 -6.74 -21.70
N ALA A 352 1.52 -6.20 -20.60
CA ALA A 352 1.87 -4.86 -20.10
C ALA A 352 3.33 -4.73 -19.67
N ILE A 353 3.85 -5.74 -18.96
CA ILE A 353 5.23 -5.75 -18.47
C ILE A 353 6.22 -5.92 -19.62
N ALA A 354 5.98 -6.86 -20.53
CA ALA A 354 6.85 -7.06 -21.69
C ALA A 354 7.00 -5.77 -22.51
N LYS A 355 5.90 -5.03 -22.74
CA LYS A 355 5.92 -3.74 -23.47
C LYS A 355 6.74 -2.67 -22.74
N ALA A 356 6.57 -2.55 -21.43
CA ALA A 356 7.27 -1.54 -20.62
C ALA A 356 8.79 -1.74 -20.60
N PHE A 357 9.24 -3.00 -20.63
CA PHE A 357 10.67 -3.36 -20.56
C PHE A 357 11.32 -3.59 -21.93
N ALA A 358 10.56 -3.75 -23.00
CA ALA A 358 11.08 -3.93 -24.37
C ALA A 358 11.92 -2.75 -24.89
N GLY A 359 11.78 -1.55 -24.29
CA GLY A 359 12.55 -0.35 -24.65
C GLY A 359 13.69 0.02 -23.72
N LYS A 360 13.87 -0.69 -22.59
CA LYS A 360 14.95 -0.42 -21.62
C LYS A 360 16.10 -1.38 -21.89
N THR A 361 17.18 -0.90 -22.50
CA THR A 361 18.45 -1.65 -22.60
C THR A 361 18.83 -2.12 -21.19
N PRO A 362 19.21 -3.39 -20.96
CA PRO A 362 19.60 -3.84 -19.63
C PRO A 362 20.76 -2.96 -19.16
N ARG A 363 20.55 -2.19 -18.08
CA ARG A 363 21.65 -1.54 -17.38
C ARG A 363 22.56 -2.65 -16.89
N THR A 364 23.65 -2.88 -17.62
CA THR A 364 24.78 -3.68 -17.18
C THR A 364 25.26 -3.08 -15.85
N GLN A 365 25.00 -3.78 -14.74
CA GLN A 365 25.55 -3.45 -13.43
C GLN A 365 27.06 -3.73 -13.33
N SER A 366 27.80 -3.65 -14.44
CA SER A 366 29.23 -4.01 -14.53
C SER A 366 30.18 -2.80 -14.60
N GLU A 367 29.70 -1.55 -14.51
CA GLU A 367 30.57 -0.36 -14.60
C GLU A 367 30.85 0.33 -13.26
N SER A 368 30.46 -0.26 -12.12
CA SER A 368 30.88 0.23 -10.80
C SER A 368 32.04 -0.55 -10.17
N SER A 369 32.54 -1.61 -10.83
CA SER A 369 33.64 -2.45 -10.33
C SER A 369 34.89 -2.47 -11.21
N SER A 370 34.98 -1.62 -12.25
CA SER A 370 36.14 -1.55 -13.14
C SER A 370 36.90 -0.21 -13.10
N ARG A 371 36.54 0.70 -12.17
CA ARG A 371 37.23 1.98 -11.96
C ARG A 371 38.12 2.03 -10.71
N SER A 372 38.41 0.89 -10.07
CA SER A 372 39.29 0.82 -8.90
C SER A 372 40.56 -0.03 -9.09
N GLU A 373 40.84 -0.52 -10.31
CA GLU A 373 42.01 -1.39 -10.57
C GLU A 373 42.94 -0.91 -11.70
N SER A 374 42.80 0.35 -12.18
CA SER A 374 43.68 0.88 -13.24
C SER A 374 44.69 1.96 -12.81
N ASP A 375 44.78 2.32 -11.53
CA ASP A 375 45.67 3.41 -11.06
C ASP A 375 46.69 2.94 -9.98
N VAL A 376 47.25 1.73 -10.13
CA VAL A 376 48.46 1.34 -9.40
C VAL A 376 49.38 0.55 -10.33
N GLU A 377 50.17 1.25 -11.14
CA GLU A 377 51.62 1.02 -11.33
C GLU A 377 52.21 1.97 -12.39
N VAL A 378 53.49 2.28 -12.19
CA VAL A 378 54.42 3.06 -13.03
C VAL A 378 54.56 4.56 -12.68
N ILE A 379 55.32 4.84 -11.61
CA ILE A 379 56.43 5.79 -11.66
C ILE A 379 57.59 5.17 -10.86
N ASP A 380 58.57 4.63 -11.58
CA ASP A 380 59.90 4.30 -11.07
C ASP A 380 60.91 5.30 -11.69
N ALA A 381 61.91 5.67 -10.88
CA ALA A 381 63.19 6.29 -11.23
C ALA A 381 63.22 7.74 -11.78
N GLU A 382 63.56 8.70 -10.91
CA GLU A 382 64.84 9.47 -10.95
C GLU A 382 65.11 10.16 -9.60
#